data_AF-O46102-F1
#
_entry.id   AF-O46102-F1
#
_cell.length_a   1.000
_cell.length_b   1.000
_cell.length_c   1.000
_cell.angle_alpha   90.00
_cell.angle_beta   90.00
_cell.angle_gamma   90.00
#
_symmetry.space_group_name_H-M   'P 1'
#
loop_
_entity.id
_entity.type
_entity.pdbx_description
1 polymer ?
#
loop_
_entity_poly.entity_id
_entity_poly.type
_entity_poly.pdbx_seq_one_letter_code
_entity_poly.pdbx_strand_id
1 'polypeptide(L)'
;MNSLVRRSAQQLSLWRTYCIKHNASEAASPGRNAGRPNYEEFIGRHQRQAQCSIVVQVSSEKSYEELYNYCSSFGSIMGAHHYCVRQDETLHYILLEYATSDEAAAAIGAGVTNGELSGVPVRSPFLWFRAAGGGRRSPKLVANTAPALLSLDGTRQVDQRHLLGLLRGAADIEEQVQQLYEHTRLNELGIRMRFLAALQVQQAIAGMFPAAQAQPFGSSVNGFGRMGCDLDLILRFDSDMGAKIPLEAAVPSRLVYHTKENLSNGRSQTQRHMECFGDMLHLFLPGVCHVRRILQARVPIIKYHHEHLDLEVDLSMSNLTGFYMSELLYMFGEMDPRVRPLTFTIRRWAQTCGLTNPSPGRWISNFSLTCLVMFFLQQLRQPILPTIGALAKAAEPGDSRVTEDGINCTFTRNVDRLGFRSRNQSSLSELLLQFFEFYSQFDFHNRAISLNEGKPLSKPDHSAMYIVNPLEQLLNVSKNVSLEECERLRIEVRNAAWVLESEVENASVPEGDGQELSCGLLNLFKHPEKAVIRPNMFFKPRMVEVSDLFEQKEAGATSSSTPPTPAITYKSASVRQQVQSIKAATRSELKQLRGSGSSVPTSSPNNRRRSR
;
A
#
# COMPACT_ATOMS: atom_id res chain seq x y z
N MET A 1 -31.01 5.56 -26.59
CA MET A 1 -30.04 5.82 -25.50
C MET A 1 -30.47 6.97 -24.59
N ASN A 2 -30.79 8.16 -25.10
CA ASN A 2 -31.22 9.30 -24.25
C ASN A 2 -32.51 9.06 -23.42
N SER A 3 -33.41 8.18 -23.85
CA SER A 3 -34.60 7.80 -23.07
C SER A 3 -34.31 6.86 -21.90
N LEU A 4 -33.25 6.06 -21.96
CA LEU A 4 -32.82 5.17 -20.86
C LEU A 4 -32.16 5.97 -19.73
N VAL A 5 -31.42 7.03 -20.06
CA VAL A 5 -30.75 7.90 -19.07
C VAL A 5 -31.75 8.77 -18.30
N ARG A 6 -32.85 9.20 -18.92
CA ARG A 6 -33.89 9.99 -18.21
C ARG A 6 -34.72 9.14 -17.24
N ARG A 7 -34.93 7.85 -17.53
CA ARG A 7 -35.66 6.95 -16.62
C ARG A 7 -34.84 6.60 -15.37
N SER A 8 -33.51 6.50 -15.45
CA SER A 8 -32.68 6.24 -14.26
C SER A 8 -32.70 7.41 -13.27
N ALA A 9 -32.70 8.66 -13.74
CA ALA A 9 -32.75 9.84 -12.88
C ALA A 9 -34.08 9.95 -12.09
N GLN A 10 -35.22 9.64 -12.72
CA GLN A 10 -36.52 9.63 -12.03
C GLN A 10 -36.67 8.45 -11.07
N GLN A 11 -36.16 7.27 -11.40
CA GLN A 11 -36.13 6.14 -10.45
C GLN A 11 -35.23 6.43 -9.25
N LEU A 12 -34.09 7.12 -9.45
CA LEU A 12 -33.21 7.56 -8.36
C LEU A 12 -33.88 8.62 -7.45
N SER A 13 -34.69 9.52 -8.02
CA SER A 13 -35.47 10.48 -7.22
C SER A 13 -36.59 9.79 -6.42
N LEU A 14 -37.30 8.83 -7.00
CA LEU A 14 -38.33 8.06 -6.29
C LEU A 14 -37.75 7.20 -5.15
N TRP A 15 -36.56 6.63 -5.35
CA TRP A 15 -35.83 5.93 -4.28
C TRP A 15 -35.39 6.88 -3.15
N ARG A 16 -34.99 8.12 -3.48
CA ARG A 16 -34.67 9.14 -2.47
C ARG A 16 -35.87 9.49 -1.60
N THR A 17 -37.08 9.59 -2.17
CA THR A 17 -38.27 9.96 -1.38
C THR A 17 -38.79 8.82 -0.51
N TYR A 18 -38.65 7.56 -0.95
CA TYR A 18 -39.23 6.43 -0.22
C TYR A 18 -38.39 6.00 0.99
N CYS A 19 -37.07 6.22 0.97
CA CYS A 19 -36.20 5.88 2.10
C CYS A 19 -36.14 6.97 3.20
N ILE A 20 -36.69 8.16 2.98
CA ILE A 20 -36.57 9.29 3.95
C ILE A 20 -37.77 9.41 4.89
N LYS A 21 -38.94 8.81 4.59
CA LYS A 21 -40.15 9.00 5.42
C LYS A 21 -40.28 8.11 6.67
N HIS A 22 -39.33 7.21 6.93
CA HIS A 22 -39.32 6.47 8.18
C HIS A 22 -37.97 6.60 8.87
N ASN A 23 -37.89 7.54 9.81
CA ASN A 23 -37.22 7.46 11.11
C ASN A 23 -36.71 8.83 11.53
N ALA A 24 -37.65 9.66 11.97
CA ALA A 24 -37.38 10.70 12.94
C ALA A 24 -37.37 10.06 14.34
N SER A 25 -36.51 10.57 15.22
CA SER A 25 -36.41 10.26 16.65
C SER A 25 -35.73 8.93 17.02
N GLU A 26 -34.46 8.99 17.43
CA GLU A 26 -34.08 8.83 18.85
C GLU A 26 -32.62 9.27 19.07
N ALA A 27 -32.39 9.94 20.19
CA ALA A 27 -31.10 10.51 20.57
C ALA A 27 -30.06 9.41 20.84
N ALA A 28 -28.88 9.54 20.22
CA ALA A 28 -27.76 8.64 20.42
C ALA A 28 -27.29 8.66 21.88
N SER A 29 -27.48 7.54 22.57
CA SER A 29 -26.80 7.27 23.84
C SER A 29 -25.34 6.85 23.55
N PRO A 30 -24.35 7.29 24.35
CA PRO A 30 -22.95 6.90 24.14
C PRO A 30 -22.76 5.43 24.51
N GLY A 31 -22.81 4.57 23.49
CA GLY A 31 -22.58 3.13 23.62
C GLY A 31 -21.16 2.80 24.10
N ARG A 32 -21.08 1.77 24.95
CA ARG A 32 -19.89 1.20 25.62
C ARG A 32 -18.79 0.74 24.64
N ASN A 33 -18.07 1.66 24.00
CA ASN A 33 -16.89 1.37 23.17
C ASN A 33 -15.56 1.37 23.97
N ALA A 34 -15.59 1.28 25.30
CA ALA A 34 -14.46 1.54 26.18
C ALA A 34 -13.36 0.43 26.20
N GLY A 35 -12.95 -0.09 25.05
CA GLY A 35 -11.83 -1.04 24.98
C GLY A 35 -11.36 -1.50 23.59
N ARG A 36 -12.13 -1.31 22.51
CA ARG A 36 -11.66 -1.64 21.15
C ARG A 36 -11.19 -0.37 20.44
N PRO A 37 -9.97 -0.33 19.88
CA PRO A 37 -9.46 0.86 19.24
C PRO A 37 -10.25 1.16 17.97
N ASN A 38 -10.92 2.32 17.95
CA ASN A 38 -11.71 2.80 16.83
C ASN A 38 -10.79 3.32 15.71
N TYR A 39 -11.09 3.00 14.44
CA TYR A 39 -10.29 3.45 13.30
C TYR A 39 -10.24 4.98 13.16
N GLU A 40 -11.36 5.69 13.32
CA GLU A 40 -11.40 7.16 13.28
C GLU A 40 -10.59 7.77 14.42
N GLU A 41 -10.64 7.18 15.62
CA GLU A 41 -9.81 7.59 16.76
C GLU A 41 -8.32 7.34 16.48
N PHE A 42 -7.98 6.18 15.90
CA PHE A 42 -6.62 5.85 15.49
C PHE A 42 -6.09 6.88 14.47
N ILE A 43 -6.85 7.21 13.42
CA ILE A 43 -6.47 8.23 12.43
C ILE A 43 -6.32 9.60 13.11
N GLY A 44 -7.33 10.03 13.87
CA GLY A 44 -7.35 11.35 14.53
C GLY A 44 -6.26 11.52 15.60
N ARG A 45 -5.85 10.45 16.27
CA ARG A 45 -4.73 10.45 17.21
C ARG A 45 -3.41 10.72 16.48
N HIS A 46 -3.12 10.00 15.41
CA HIS A 46 -1.85 10.15 14.69
C HIS A 46 -1.78 11.46 13.88
N GLN A 47 -2.92 11.97 13.39
CA GLN A 47 -2.98 13.31 12.79
C GLN A 47 -2.58 14.39 13.80
N ARG A 48 -3.12 14.34 15.02
CA ARG A 48 -2.75 15.28 16.09
C ARG A 48 -1.29 15.13 16.51
N GLN A 49 -0.80 13.90 16.65
CA GLN A 49 0.61 13.66 16.96
C GLN A 49 1.54 14.26 15.90
N ALA A 50 1.23 14.10 14.62
CA ALA A 50 2.01 14.71 13.54
C ALA A 50 2.01 16.24 13.63
N GLN A 51 0.88 16.87 13.98
CA GLN A 51 0.79 18.33 14.18
C GLN A 51 1.62 18.83 15.36
N CYS A 52 1.84 17.99 16.37
CA CYS A 52 2.71 18.29 17.52
C CYS A 52 4.16 17.87 17.31
N SER A 53 4.55 17.42 16.11
CA SER A 53 5.87 16.82 15.88
C SER A 53 6.74 17.63 14.92
N ILE A 54 8.05 17.62 15.18
CA ILE A 54 9.08 18.06 14.23
C ILE A 54 10.10 16.95 14.02
N VAL A 55 10.76 16.94 12.88
CA VAL A 55 11.83 16.00 12.54
C VAL A 55 13.10 16.80 12.30
N VAL A 56 14.15 16.49 13.05
CA VAL A 56 15.41 17.24 12.97
C VAL A 56 16.54 16.29 12.59
N GLN A 57 17.18 16.56 11.45
CA GLN A 57 18.42 15.90 11.07
C GLN A 57 19.55 16.35 12.00
N VAL A 58 20.34 15.39 12.48
CA VAL A 58 21.46 15.59 13.39
C VAL A 58 22.69 14.83 12.90
N SER A 59 23.88 15.16 13.43
CA SER A 59 25.11 14.45 13.05
C SER A 59 25.16 13.02 13.58
N SER A 60 24.59 12.78 14.76
CA SER A 60 24.46 11.44 15.36
C SER A 60 23.41 11.45 16.48
N GLU A 61 23.07 10.28 17.01
CA GLU A 61 22.23 10.15 18.22
C GLU A 61 22.78 10.95 19.42
N LYS A 62 24.11 11.17 19.49
CA LYS A 62 24.76 11.90 20.59
C LYS A 62 24.46 13.40 20.58
N SER A 63 24.02 13.94 19.45
CA SER A 63 23.58 15.34 19.34
C SER A 63 22.24 15.59 20.03
N TYR A 64 21.57 14.54 20.53
CA TYR A 64 20.25 14.66 21.13
C TYR A 64 20.22 15.57 22.36
N GLU A 65 21.21 15.51 23.26
CA GLU A 65 21.21 16.34 24.47
C GLU A 65 21.25 17.84 24.15
N GLU A 66 22.10 18.24 23.20
CA GLU A 66 22.18 19.62 22.73
C GLU A 66 20.89 20.04 22.01
N LEU A 67 20.37 19.18 21.12
CA LEU A 67 19.11 19.42 20.42
C LEU A 67 17.95 19.60 21.41
N TYR A 68 17.84 18.72 22.41
CA TYR A 68 16.78 18.76 23.42
C TYR A 68 16.83 20.07 24.21
N ASN A 69 18.02 20.47 24.66
CA ASN A 69 18.19 21.72 25.41
C ASN A 69 17.82 22.96 24.58
N TYR A 70 18.14 22.95 23.28
CA TYR A 70 17.71 24.02 22.37
C TYR A 70 16.19 24.00 22.14
N CYS A 71 15.64 22.85 21.74
CA CYS A 71 14.24 22.71 21.35
C CYS A 71 13.26 22.87 22.54
N SER A 72 13.69 22.55 23.77
CA SER A 72 12.88 22.76 24.98
C SER A 72 12.57 24.24 25.26
N SER A 73 13.29 25.17 24.61
CA SER A 73 12.97 26.60 24.70
C SER A 73 11.68 27.00 23.97
N PHE A 74 11.17 26.14 23.08
CA PHE A 74 9.94 26.41 22.31
C PHE A 74 8.69 25.77 22.93
N GLY A 75 8.84 24.84 23.88
CA GLY A 75 7.72 24.15 24.50
C GLY A 75 8.12 22.84 25.19
N SER A 76 7.13 22.18 25.78
CA SER A 76 7.33 20.91 26.49
C SER A 76 7.47 19.74 25.51
N ILE A 77 8.64 19.11 25.47
CA ILE A 77 8.89 17.91 24.67
C ILE A 77 8.42 16.67 25.45
N MET A 78 7.40 16.00 24.92
CA MET A 78 6.78 14.80 25.49
C MET A 78 7.51 13.51 25.09
N GLY A 79 8.18 13.51 23.95
CA GLY A 79 8.85 12.32 23.42
C GLY A 79 9.92 12.68 22.39
N ALA A 80 10.93 11.82 22.30
CA ALA A 80 12.00 11.94 21.32
C ALA A 80 12.38 10.57 20.76
N HIS A 81 12.38 10.42 19.45
CA HIS A 81 12.62 9.17 18.75
C HIS A 81 13.75 9.33 17.74
N HIS A 82 14.85 8.60 17.94
CA HIS A 82 15.94 8.56 16.99
C HIS A 82 15.68 7.49 15.91
N TYR A 83 16.00 7.83 14.67
CA TYR A 83 15.99 6.91 13.54
C TYR A 83 17.08 7.25 12.51
N CYS A 84 17.38 6.29 11.64
CA CYS A 84 18.39 6.44 10.60
C CYS A 84 17.81 6.18 9.22
N VAL A 85 18.27 6.95 8.24
CA VAL A 85 18.10 6.67 6.80
C VAL A 85 19.45 6.22 6.25
N ARG A 86 19.47 5.06 5.58
CA ARG A 86 20.71 4.39 5.14
C ARG A 86 20.79 4.39 3.62
N GLN A 87 21.41 5.44 3.08
CA GLN A 87 21.72 5.56 1.65
C GLN A 87 23.24 5.34 1.48
N ASP A 88 23.94 6.21 0.75
CA ASP A 88 25.41 6.16 0.63
C ASP A 88 26.09 6.43 1.98
N GLU A 89 25.53 7.36 2.75
CA GLU A 89 25.90 7.62 4.15
C GLU A 89 24.70 7.34 5.07
N THR A 90 24.97 7.11 6.36
CA THR A 90 23.91 6.97 7.36
C THR A 90 23.54 8.35 7.88
N LEU A 91 22.32 8.78 7.58
CA LEU A 91 21.77 10.04 8.05
C LEU A 91 20.97 9.80 9.35
N HIS A 92 21.20 10.64 10.35
CA HIS A 92 20.55 10.54 11.65
C HIS A 92 19.47 11.60 11.80
N TYR A 93 18.32 11.20 12.32
CA TYR A 93 17.18 12.06 12.55
C TYR A 93 16.58 11.82 13.94
N ILE A 94 16.05 12.88 14.53
CA ILE A 94 15.31 12.82 15.79
C ILE A 94 13.93 13.45 15.56
N LEU A 95 12.88 12.65 15.76
CA LEU A 95 11.50 13.12 15.83
C LEU A 95 11.24 13.59 17.26
N LEU A 96 10.90 14.86 17.43
CA LEU A 96 10.52 15.47 18.70
C LEU A 96 9.01 15.71 18.72
N GLU A 97 8.35 15.26 19.79
CA GLU A 97 6.91 15.44 20.00
C GLU A 97 6.70 16.48 21.10
N TYR A 98 6.08 17.60 20.79
CA TYR A 98 5.67 18.62 21.76
C TYR A 98 4.32 18.28 22.39
N ALA A 99 3.99 18.94 23.50
CA ALA A 99 2.69 18.78 24.14
C ALA A 99 1.55 19.35 23.29
N THR A 100 1.82 20.42 22.53
CA THR A 100 0.83 21.10 21.68
C THR A 100 1.34 21.39 20.27
N SER A 101 0.41 21.60 19.33
CA SER A 101 0.75 21.98 17.95
C SER A 101 1.37 23.37 17.86
N ASP A 102 1.02 24.28 18.77
CA ASP A 102 1.53 25.65 18.79
C ASP A 102 3.01 25.70 19.20
N GLU A 103 3.42 24.86 20.14
CA GLU A 103 4.84 24.69 20.51
C GLU A 103 5.67 24.10 19.36
N ALA A 104 5.14 23.10 18.66
CA ALA A 104 5.77 22.57 17.45
C ALA A 104 5.87 23.64 16.36
N ALA A 105 4.81 24.43 16.15
CA ALA A 105 4.80 25.54 15.21
C ALA A 105 5.78 26.65 15.60
N ALA A 106 5.96 26.92 16.89
CA ALA A 106 6.96 27.86 17.39
C ALA A 106 8.39 27.39 17.07
N ALA A 107 8.68 26.10 17.27
CA ALA A 107 9.97 25.52 16.90
C ALA A 107 10.24 25.58 15.39
N ILE A 108 9.24 25.25 14.55
CA ILE A 108 9.33 25.40 13.08
C ILE A 108 9.53 26.88 12.71
N GLY A 109 8.81 27.79 13.37
CA GLY A 109 8.87 29.23 13.13
C GLY A 109 10.21 29.87 13.51
N ALA A 110 10.95 29.28 14.44
CA ALA A 110 12.31 29.67 14.79
C ALA A 110 13.37 29.19 13.77
N GLY A 111 13.00 28.30 12.86
CA GLY A 111 13.85 27.83 11.77
C GLY A 111 14.31 28.96 10.86
N VAL A 112 15.55 28.86 10.36
CA VAL A 112 16.17 29.84 9.47
C VAL A 112 16.60 29.19 8.15
N THR A 113 16.48 29.92 7.05
CA THR A 113 16.96 29.46 5.74
C THR A 113 18.48 29.27 5.74
N ASN A 114 18.99 28.29 4.99
CA ASN A 114 20.41 28.21 4.69
C ASN A 114 20.73 29.15 3.51
N GLY A 115 21.54 30.18 3.76
CA GLY A 115 21.93 31.15 2.73
C GLY A 115 22.85 30.58 1.63
N GLU A 116 23.40 29.39 1.83
CA GLU A 116 24.31 28.73 0.88
C GLU A 116 23.55 27.92 -0.20
N LEU A 117 22.28 27.57 0.03
CA LEU A 117 21.48 26.78 -0.91
C LEU A 117 20.71 27.70 -1.87
N SER A 118 20.87 27.48 -3.18
CA SER A 118 20.08 28.15 -4.21
C SER A 118 18.71 27.49 -4.33
N GLY A 119 17.70 27.99 -3.60
CA GLY A 119 16.34 27.46 -3.65
C GLY A 119 15.29 28.40 -3.07
N VAL A 120 14.02 28.13 -3.37
CA VAL A 120 12.90 28.84 -2.74
C VAL A 120 12.77 28.33 -1.31
N PRO A 121 12.85 29.21 -0.29
CA PRO A 121 12.72 28.77 1.10
C PRO A 121 11.30 28.28 1.38
N VAL A 122 11.18 27.09 1.97
CA VAL A 122 9.90 26.49 2.35
C VAL A 122 9.93 26.12 3.83
N ARG A 123 8.90 26.53 4.56
CA ARG A 123 8.70 26.12 5.96
C ARG A 123 8.24 24.66 5.98
N SER A 124 8.89 23.85 6.81
CA SER A 124 8.63 22.41 6.88
C SER A 124 8.86 21.90 8.31
N PRO A 125 8.15 20.86 8.77
CA PRO A 125 8.49 20.16 10.01
C PRO A 125 9.84 19.43 9.93
N PHE A 126 10.41 19.27 8.72
CA PHE A 126 11.74 18.71 8.50
C PHE A 126 12.81 19.81 8.56
N LEU A 127 13.67 19.71 9.56
CA LEU A 127 14.70 20.68 9.90
C LEU A 127 16.06 19.99 9.97
N TRP A 128 17.13 20.78 10.00
CA TRP A 128 18.48 20.30 10.28
C TRP A 128 19.11 21.12 11.40
N PHE A 129 19.73 20.44 12.37
CA PHE A 129 20.37 21.09 13.50
C PHE A 129 21.83 21.41 13.19
N ARG A 130 22.14 22.71 13.14
CA ARG A 130 23.52 23.18 12.93
C ARG A 130 24.31 23.02 14.22
N ALA A 131 25.53 22.49 14.12
CA ALA A 131 26.47 22.54 15.23
C ALA A 131 26.72 24.00 15.65
N ALA A 132 26.91 24.25 16.94
CA ALA A 132 27.35 25.55 17.45
C ALA A 132 28.73 25.89 16.86
N GLY A 133 28.76 26.54 15.69
CA GLY A 133 30.00 27.04 15.10
C GLY A 133 30.66 28.00 16.08
N GLY A 134 31.94 27.76 16.41
CA GLY A 134 32.68 28.44 17.49
C GLY A 134 32.89 29.95 17.36
N GLY A 135 32.15 30.67 16.51
CA GLY A 135 32.33 32.09 16.23
C GLY A 135 31.27 33.04 16.81
N ARG A 136 30.07 32.57 17.15
CA ARG A 136 29.04 33.42 17.78
C ARG A 136 28.68 32.83 19.13
N ARG A 137 28.74 33.67 20.18
CA ARG A 137 28.23 33.36 21.52
C ARG A 137 26.75 32.94 21.39
N SER A 138 26.50 31.64 21.25
CA SER A 138 25.19 31.09 21.53
C SER A 138 24.83 31.53 22.96
N PRO A 139 23.61 32.01 23.23
CA PRO A 139 23.16 32.19 24.60
C PRO A 139 23.46 30.89 25.35
N LYS A 140 24.01 30.97 26.57
CA LYS A 140 24.18 29.77 27.41
C LYS A 140 22.80 29.13 27.54
N LEU A 141 22.58 28.02 26.82
CA LEU A 141 21.38 27.22 26.98
C LEU A 141 21.37 26.73 28.43
N VAL A 142 20.20 26.77 29.06
CA VAL A 142 20.02 26.14 30.36
C VAL A 142 20.19 24.64 30.11
N ALA A 143 21.28 24.07 30.64
CA ALA A 143 21.52 22.65 30.55
C ALA A 143 20.51 21.94 31.45
N ASN A 144 19.42 21.47 30.87
CA ASN A 144 18.50 20.55 31.52
C ASN A 144 19.00 19.13 31.26
N THR A 145 18.79 18.22 32.22
CA THR A 145 19.03 16.80 31.97
C THR A 145 18.00 16.33 30.94
N ALA A 146 18.46 16.03 29.73
CA ALA A 146 17.60 15.49 28.70
C ALA A 146 17.06 14.10 29.15
N PRO A 147 15.76 13.82 29.01
CA PRO A 147 15.22 12.46 29.14
C PRO A 147 15.93 11.49 28.20
N ALA A 148 15.80 10.18 28.40
CA ALA A 148 16.33 9.22 27.42
C ALA A 148 15.48 9.23 26.13
N LEU A 149 16.12 8.96 24.99
CA LEU A 149 15.41 8.69 23.73
C LEU A 149 14.46 7.50 23.92
N LEU A 150 13.21 7.66 23.50
CA LEU A 150 12.18 6.62 23.59
C LEU A 150 12.43 5.46 22.61
N SER A 151 13.19 5.71 21.54
CA SER A 151 13.66 4.68 20.63
C SER A 151 14.99 5.09 20.01
N LEU A 152 15.87 4.11 19.80
CA LEU A 152 17.12 4.27 19.08
C LEU A 152 17.04 3.51 17.75
N ASP A 153 17.27 4.20 16.63
CA ASP A 153 17.19 3.61 15.29
C ASP A 153 15.84 2.90 15.05
N GLY A 154 14.76 3.55 15.50
CA GLY A 154 13.46 2.91 15.68
C GLY A 154 12.75 2.48 14.39
N THR A 155 13.28 2.81 13.21
CA THR A 155 12.75 2.39 11.91
C THR A 155 13.50 1.23 11.29
N ARG A 156 14.57 0.75 11.94
CA ARG A 156 15.39 -0.34 11.40
C ARG A 156 14.54 -1.58 11.15
N GLN A 157 14.57 -2.06 9.92
CA GLN A 157 13.98 -3.35 9.57
C GLN A 157 14.79 -4.49 10.20
N VAL A 158 14.10 -5.51 10.70
CA VAL A 158 14.75 -6.71 11.24
C VAL A 158 15.64 -7.34 10.16
N ASP A 159 16.89 -7.64 10.50
CA ASP A 159 17.80 -8.31 9.59
C ASP A 159 17.27 -9.71 9.26
N GLN A 160 17.37 -10.11 7.99
CA GLN A 160 16.81 -11.37 7.53
C GLN A 160 17.43 -12.59 8.23
N ARG A 161 18.75 -12.58 8.49
CA ARG A 161 19.41 -13.70 9.18
C ARG A 161 19.00 -13.74 10.64
N HIS A 162 18.89 -12.58 11.28
CA HIS A 162 18.41 -12.48 12.65
C HIS A 162 16.97 -12.98 12.78
N LEU A 163 16.06 -12.57 11.89
CA LEU A 163 14.67 -13.05 11.87
C LEU A 163 14.62 -14.57 11.73
N LEU A 164 15.38 -15.15 10.78
CA LEU A 164 15.43 -16.61 10.64
C LEU A 164 16.00 -17.30 11.88
N GLY A 165 16.95 -16.67 12.58
CA GLY A 165 17.46 -17.15 13.87
C GLY A 165 16.39 -17.17 14.97
N LEU A 166 15.57 -16.11 15.07
CA LEU A 166 14.44 -16.05 16.00
C LEU A 166 13.42 -17.15 15.71
N LEU A 167 13.05 -17.34 14.45
CA LEU A 167 12.11 -18.40 14.05
C LEU A 167 12.66 -19.81 14.31
N ARG A 168 13.98 -20.00 14.24
CA ARG A 168 14.61 -21.29 14.58
C ARG A 168 14.60 -21.57 16.08
N GLY A 169 14.66 -20.52 16.91
CA GLY A 169 14.62 -20.64 18.36
C GLY A 169 13.23 -20.77 18.97
N ALA A 170 12.17 -20.60 18.16
CA ALA A 170 10.78 -20.77 18.59
C ALA A 170 10.44 -22.25 18.82
N ALA A 171 9.58 -22.52 19.81
CA ALA A 171 9.21 -23.87 20.23
C ALA A 171 8.31 -24.59 19.21
N ASP A 172 7.44 -23.86 18.52
CA ASP A 172 6.50 -24.41 17.54
C ASP A 172 6.13 -23.39 16.44
N ILE A 173 5.29 -23.82 15.51
CA ILE A 173 4.82 -22.99 14.38
C ILE A 173 4.02 -21.78 14.87
N GLU A 174 3.30 -21.89 15.98
CA GLU A 174 2.48 -20.80 16.50
C GLU A 174 3.35 -19.67 17.02
N GLU A 175 4.38 -20.00 17.80
CA GLU A 175 5.39 -19.04 18.22
C GLU A 175 6.15 -18.47 17.02
N GLN A 176 6.50 -19.28 16.01
CA GLN A 176 7.12 -18.77 14.78
C GLN A 176 6.24 -17.72 14.07
N VAL A 177 4.94 -17.98 13.93
CA VAL A 177 3.99 -17.04 13.32
C VAL A 177 3.92 -15.75 14.13
N GLN A 178 3.88 -15.84 15.46
CA GLN A 178 3.80 -14.69 16.33
C GLN A 178 5.10 -13.85 16.28
N GLN A 179 6.26 -14.51 16.37
CA GLN A 179 7.57 -13.87 16.26
C GLN A 179 7.74 -13.15 14.91
N LEU A 180 7.34 -13.80 13.81
CA LEU A 180 7.34 -13.19 12.48
C LEU A 180 6.48 -11.92 12.44
N TYR A 181 5.26 -11.99 12.97
CA TYR A 181 4.35 -10.86 13.00
C TYR A 181 4.89 -9.70 13.83
N GLU A 182 5.32 -9.96 15.07
CA GLU A 182 5.78 -8.94 16.00
C GLU A 182 7.02 -8.18 15.50
N HIS A 183 7.96 -8.89 14.88
CA HIS A 183 9.23 -8.31 14.41
C HIS A 183 9.14 -7.66 13.02
N THR A 184 8.07 -7.90 12.27
CA THR A 184 7.92 -7.36 10.90
C THR A 184 6.78 -6.36 10.74
N ARG A 185 5.80 -6.33 11.65
CA ARG A 185 4.72 -5.35 11.62
C ARG A 185 5.22 -3.91 11.67
N LEU A 186 4.49 -3.02 11.02
CA LEU A 186 4.74 -1.59 11.08
C LEU A 186 4.58 -1.13 12.54
N ASN A 187 5.63 -0.53 13.09
CA ASN A 187 5.64 -0.06 14.47
C ASN A 187 5.08 1.38 14.60
N GLU A 188 4.85 1.82 15.84
CA GLU A 188 4.27 3.13 16.13
C GLU A 188 5.07 4.29 15.52
N LEU A 189 6.41 4.24 15.56
CA LEU A 189 7.25 5.28 14.96
C LEU A 189 7.06 5.33 13.42
N GLY A 190 7.02 4.16 12.78
CA GLY A 190 6.76 4.05 11.34
C GLY A 190 5.38 4.58 10.95
N ILE A 191 4.36 4.40 11.81
CA ILE A 191 3.03 5.02 11.62
C ILE A 191 3.13 6.54 11.74
N ARG A 192 3.75 7.07 12.81
CA ARG A 192 3.91 8.52 13.03
C ARG A 192 4.57 9.23 11.84
N MET A 193 5.62 8.63 11.28
CA MET A 193 6.31 9.15 10.09
C MET A 193 5.40 9.29 8.87
N ARG A 194 4.48 8.34 8.66
CA ARG A 194 3.53 8.39 7.54
C ARG A 194 2.54 9.53 7.70
N PHE A 195 2.10 9.78 8.93
CA PHE A 195 1.24 10.93 9.23
C PHE A 195 2.00 12.26 9.13
N LEU A 196 3.31 12.30 9.42
CA LEU A 196 4.16 13.46 9.16
C LEU A 196 4.32 13.75 7.66
N ALA A 197 4.56 12.72 6.84
CA ALA A 197 4.58 12.87 5.38
C ALA A 197 3.24 13.39 4.84
N ALA A 198 2.13 12.85 5.35
CA ALA A 198 0.79 13.33 5.02
C ALA A 198 0.60 14.80 5.42
N LEU A 199 1.00 15.18 6.64
CA LEU A 199 0.92 16.56 7.13
C LEU A 199 1.73 17.52 6.24
N GLN A 200 2.91 17.13 5.78
CA GLN A 200 3.74 17.94 4.88
C GLN A 200 3.01 18.24 3.56
N VAL A 201 2.39 17.22 2.95
CA VAL A 201 1.57 17.39 1.73
C VAL A 201 0.37 18.29 2.00
N GLN A 202 -0.31 18.11 3.13
CA GLN A 202 -1.45 18.94 3.53
C GLN A 202 -1.05 20.42 3.69
N GLN A 203 0.04 20.69 4.40
CA GLN A 203 0.53 22.05 4.65
C GLN A 203 0.97 22.75 3.36
N ALA A 204 1.54 22.02 2.40
CA ALA A 204 1.99 22.58 1.13
C ALA A 204 0.85 23.21 0.31
N ILE A 205 -0.36 22.64 0.39
CA ILE A 205 -1.52 23.13 -0.36
C ILE A 205 -2.48 23.99 0.46
N ALA A 206 -2.30 24.05 1.79
CA ALA A 206 -3.23 24.69 2.72
C ALA A 206 -3.44 26.19 2.43
N GLY A 207 -2.48 26.86 1.78
CA GLY A 207 -2.62 28.27 1.40
C GLY A 207 -3.77 28.52 0.41
N MET A 208 -3.93 27.66 -0.60
CA MET A 208 -5.05 27.75 -1.55
C MET A 208 -6.26 26.93 -1.11
N PHE A 209 -6.02 25.83 -0.39
CA PHE A 209 -7.05 24.90 0.03
C PHE A 209 -6.97 24.65 1.55
N PRO A 210 -7.42 25.59 2.39
CA PRO A 210 -7.27 25.49 3.84
C PRO A 210 -7.98 24.27 4.45
N ALA A 211 -9.04 23.79 3.81
CA ALA A 211 -9.79 22.61 4.22
C ALA A 211 -9.23 21.30 3.66
N ALA A 212 -8.16 21.35 2.86
CA ALA A 212 -7.61 20.14 2.28
C ALA A 212 -7.00 19.23 3.35
N GLN A 213 -7.12 17.93 3.10
CA GLN A 213 -6.60 16.87 3.96
C GLN A 213 -5.83 15.88 3.11
N ALA A 214 -4.58 15.62 3.48
CA ALA A 214 -3.84 14.47 2.99
C ALA A 214 -3.91 13.39 4.07
N GLN A 215 -4.39 12.21 3.71
CA GLN A 215 -4.60 11.12 4.68
C GLN A 215 -3.95 9.83 4.23
N PRO A 216 -3.23 9.15 5.13
CA PRO A 216 -2.80 7.77 4.88
C PRO A 216 -4.00 6.85 4.71
N PHE A 217 -3.90 5.96 3.73
CA PHE A 217 -4.75 4.78 3.61
C PHE A 217 -3.89 3.55 3.29
N GLY A 218 -4.52 2.43 2.99
CA GLY A 218 -3.82 1.20 2.62
C GLY A 218 -3.09 0.55 3.79
N SER A 219 -1.97 -0.10 3.49
CA SER A 219 -1.22 -0.91 4.46
C SER A 219 -0.70 -0.11 5.66
N SER A 220 -0.50 1.19 5.48
CA SER A 220 -0.05 2.12 6.52
C SER A 220 -1.00 2.26 7.71
N VAL A 221 -2.30 2.01 7.51
CA VAL A 221 -3.33 2.24 8.54
C VAL A 221 -4.34 1.10 8.67
N ASN A 222 -4.36 0.13 7.76
CA ASN A 222 -5.30 -0.99 7.82
C ASN A 222 -4.89 -2.12 8.78
N GLY A 223 -3.79 -1.97 9.52
CA GLY A 223 -3.28 -2.97 10.47
C GLY A 223 -2.49 -4.13 9.83
N PHE A 224 -2.33 -4.14 8.50
CA PHE A 224 -1.53 -5.13 7.78
C PHE A 224 -0.25 -4.55 7.14
N GLY A 225 0.22 -3.40 7.63
CA GLY A 225 1.47 -2.78 7.22
C GLY A 225 2.67 -3.48 7.84
N ARG A 226 3.71 -3.71 7.05
CA ARG A 226 5.02 -4.18 7.53
C ARG A 226 6.03 -3.05 7.50
N MET A 227 7.10 -3.16 8.27
CA MET A 227 8.22 -2.23 8.14
C MET A 227 8.72 -2.20 6.67
N GLY A 228 8.93 -0.99 6.15
CA GLY A 228 9.30 -0.75 4.76
C GLY A 228 8.18 -0.90 3.72
N CYS A 229 6.90 -0.92 4.12
CA CYS A 229 5.80 -0.84 3.16
C CYS A 229 5.60 0.59 2.60
N ASP A 230 5.02 0.71 1.41
CA ASP A 230 4.71 2.00 0.80
C ASP A 230 3.68 2.80 1.64
N LEU A 231 3.65 4.11 1.42
CA LEU A 231 2.66 5.03 1.96
C LEU A 231 1.67 5.45 0.88
N ASP A 232 0.43 4.98 0.98
CA ASP A 232 -0.66 5.45 0.13
C ASP A 232 -1.33 6.69 0.75
N LEU A 233 -1.37 7.81 0.03
CA LEU A 233 -2.03 9.06 0.45
C LEU A 233 -3.23 9.39 -0.44
N ILE A 234 -4.32 9.81 0.20
CA ILE A 234 -5.46 10.42 -0.48
C ILE A 234 -5.53 11.91 -0.13
N LEU A 235 -5.65 12.75 -1.16
CA LEU A 235 -5.85 14.18 -1.06
C LEU A 235 -7.32 14.53 -1.26
N ARG A 236 -7.93 15.12 -0.23
CA ARG A 236 -9.35 15.52 -0.23
C ARG A 236 -9.45 17.02 0.03
N PHE A 237 -10.46 17.66 -0.53
CA PHE A 237 -10.69 19.10 -0.40
C PHE A 237 -11.94 19.45 0.42
N ASP A 238 -12.70 18.44 0.84
CA ASP A 238 -13.89 18.62 1.67
C ASP A 238 -13.57 18.32 3.14
N SER A 239 -14.13 19.13 4.03
CA SER A 239 -14.14 18.89 5.48
C SER A 239 -15.01 17.68 5.86
N ASP A 240 -15.98 17.31 5.03
CA ASP A 240 -16.80 16.13 5.29
C ASP A 240 -15.98 14.86 5.14
N MET A 241 -15.69 14.21 6.28
CA MET A 241 -15.21 12.83 6.37
C MET A 241 -16.30 11.81 5.93
N GLY A 242 -17.05 12.11 4.86
CA GLY A 242 -18.15 11.29 4.35
C GLY A 242 -19.41 11.30 5.23
N ALA A 243 -19.35 11.85 6.44
CA ALA A 243 -20.53 12.19 7.22
C ALA A 243 -21.06 13.51 6.70
N LYS A 244 -21.85 13.48 5.61
CA LYS A 244 -22.64 14.64 5.22
C LYS A 244 -23.36 15.14 6.46
N ILE A 245 -22.89 16.25 7.04
CA ILE A 245 -23.74 17.04 7.93
C ILE A 245 -25.00 17.24 7.09
N PRO A 246 -26.19 16.76 7.52
CA PRO A 246 -27.38 16.90 6.72
C PRO A 246 -27.47 18.37 6.32
N LEU A 247 -27.44 18.64 5.01
CA LEU A 247 -27.51 20.01 4.50
C LEU A 247 -28.74 20.77 5.07
N GLU A 248 -29.71 20.03 5.60
CA GLU A 248 -30.90 20.50 6.30
C GLU A 248 -30.62 21.18 7.66
N ALA A 249 -29.51 20.88 8.33
CA ALA A 249 -29.21 21.40 9.67
C ALA A 249 -28.45 22.75 9.66
N ALA A 250 -27.69 23.03 8.60
CA ALA A 250 -27.00 24.31 8.45
C ALA A 250 -27.90 25.29 7.69
N VAL A 251 -28.16 26.47 8.26
CA VAL A 251 -28.83 27.56 7.53
C VAL A 251 -28.07 27.79 6.23
N PRO A 252 -28.69 27.66 5.05
CA PRO A 252 -27.98 27.78 3.78
C PRO A 252 -27.36 29.17 3.68
N SER A 253 -26.03 29.21 3.56
CA SER A 253 -25.31 30.46 3.34
C SER A 253 -25.77 31.10 2.03
N ARG A 254 -26.15 32.38 2.07
CA ARG A 254 -26.43 33.18 0.88
C ARG A 254 -25.16 33.64 0.16
N LEU A 255 -24.01 33.52 0.82
CA LEU A 255 -22.70 33.79 0.24
C LEU A 255 -22.18 32.51 -0.41
N VAL A 256 -22.02 32.54 -1.73
CA VAL A 256 -21.52 31.44 -2.54
C VAL A 256 -20.18 31.84 -3.13
N TYR A 257 -19.16 31.01 -2.95
CA TYR A 257 -17.85 31.24 -3.56
C TYR A 257 -17.95 31.16 -5.09
N HIS A 258 -17.33 32.11 -5.78
CA HIS A 258 -17.12 31.98 -7.23
C HIS A 258 -16.25 30.74 -7.49
N THR A 259 -16.80 29.79 -8.23
CA THR A 259 -16.11 28.55 -8.61
C THR A 259 -15.75 28.63 -10.09
N LYS A 260 -14.50 28.31 -10.42
CA LYS A 260 -14.06 28.26 -11.82
C LYS A 260 -14.74 27.08 -12.53
N GLU A 261 -15.44 27.36 -13.62
CA GLU A 261 -16.15 26.34 -14.38
C GLU A 261 -15.17 25.32 -14.99
N ASN A 262 -15.49 24.04 -14.84
CA ASN A 262 -14.71 22.94 -15.42
C ASN A 262 -15.17 22.69 -16.86
N LEU A 263 -14.36 23.11 -17.84
CA LEU A 263 -14.65 22.95 -19.28
C LEU A 263 -14.36 21.54 -19.83
N SER A 264 -13.68 20.68 -19.06
CA SER A 264 -13.32 19.33 -19.50
C SER A 264 -14.02 18.26 -18.65
N ASN A 265 -14.00 17.01 -19.13
CA ASN A 265 -14.59 15.90 -18.37
C ASN A 265 -13.88 15.74 -17.00
N GLY A 266 -14.58 15.20 -16.00
CA GLY A 266 -14.05 15.09 -14.63
C GLY A 266 -12.68 14.40 -14.55
N ARG A 267 -12.44 13.38 -15.38
CA ARG A 267 -11.17 12.65 -15.44
C ARG A 267 -10.01 13.52 -15.93
N SER A 268 -10.18 14.24 -17.03
CA SER A 268 -9.19 15.16 -17.57
C SER A 268 -8.85 16.28 -16.59
N GLN A 269 -9.86 16.78 -15.85
CA GLN A 269 -9.62 17.75 -14.77
C GLN A 269 -8.80 17.15 -13.62
N THR A 270 -9.16 15.97 -13.12
CA THR A 270 -8.39 15.28 -12.07
C THR A 270 -6.93 15.07 -12.52
N GLN A 271 -6.70 14.66 -13.76
CA GLN A 271 -5.34 14.49 -14.29
C GLN A 271 -4.54 15.80 -14.27
N ARG A 272 -5.14 16.92 -14.70
CA ARG A 272 -4.51 18.25 -14.66
C ARG A 272 -4.24 18.75 -13.24
N HIS A 273 -5.17 18.51 -12.32
CA HIS A 273 -4.96 18.85 -10.91
C HIS A 273 -3.79 18.05 -10.32
N MET A 274 -3.74 16.75 -10.58
CA MET A 274 -2.63 15.87 -10.17
C MET A 274 -1.31 16.28 -10.81
N GLU A 275 -1.30 16.75 -12.06
CA GLU A 275 -0.10 17.28 -12.70
C GLU A 275 0.44 18.49 -11.94
N CYS A 276 -0.43 19.47 -11.63
CA CYS A 276 -0.09 20.67 -10.86
C CYS A 276 0.42 20.33 -9.45
N PHE A 277 -0.27 19.45 -8.72
CA PHE A 277 0.21 19.00 -7.41
C PHE A 277 1.55 18.29 -7.54
N GLY A 278 1.73 17.44 -8.54
CA GLY A 278 2.99 16.77 -8.80
C GLY A 278 4.15 17.72 -9.10
N ASP A 279 3.90 18.88 -9.74
CA ASP A 279 4.92 19.92 -9.90
C ASP A 279 5.24 20.61 -8.57
N MET A 280 4.21 20.95 -7.79
CA MET A 280 4.40 21.59 -6.50
C MET A 280 5.20 20.71 -5.52
N LEU A 281 4.90 19.41 -5.44
CA LEU A 281 5.65 18.47 -4.62
C LEU A 281 7.12 18.40 -5.07
N HIS A 282 7.35 18.27 -6.38
CA HIS A 282 8.69 18.13 -6.96
C HIS A 282 9.55 19.39 -6.78
N LEU A 283 8.97 20.57 -6.94
CA LEU A 283 9.73 21.82 -6.99
C LEU A 283 9.94 22.47 -5.62
N PHE A 284 9.05 22.22 -4.65
CA PHE A 284 9.02 23.00 -3.41
C PHE A 284 9.12 22.20 -2.12
N LEU A 285 8.74 20.91 -2.09
CA LEU A 285 8.76 20.17 -0.82
C LEU A 285 10.15 19.60 -0.52
N PRO A 286 10.77 19.98 0.61
CA PRO A 286 12.02 19.37 1.05
C PRO A 286 11.85 17.87 1.25
N GLY A 287 12.85 17.12 0.83
CA GLY A 287 12.86 15.67 0.94
C GLY A 287 12.09 14.92 -0.14
N VAL A 288 11.30 15.59 -0.97
CA VAL A 288 10.57 14.93 -2.06
C VAL A 288 11.46 14.82 -3.29
N CYS A 289 11.76 13.59 -3.69
CA CYS A 289 12.56 13.30 -4.88
C CYS A 289 11.95 12.17 -5.72
N HIS A 290 12.54 11.91 -6.90
CA HIS A 290 12.12 10.83 -7.81
C HIS A 290 10.62 10.85 -8.20
N VAL A 291 10.05 12.06 -8.35
CA VAL A 291 8.63 12.24 -8.65
C VAL A 291 8.26 11.69 -10.02
N ARG A 292 7.28 10.79 -10.07
CA ARG A 292 6.76 10.14 -11.27
C ARG A 292 5.23 10.28 -11.33
N ARG A 293 4.71 10.77 -12.46
CA ARG A 293 3.28 11.01 -12.65
C ARG A 293 2.65 9.92 -13.51
N ILE A 294 1.77 9.10 -12.93
CA ILE A 294 1.05 8.03 -13.62
C ILE A 294 -0.42 8.44 -13.77
N LEU A 295 -0.67 9.34 -14.72
CA LEU A 295 -1.97 10.00 -14.84
C LEU A 295 -2.99 9.20 -15.67
N GLN A 296 -2.54 8.29 -16.55
CA GLN A 296 -3.43 7.55 -17.46
C GLN A 296 -4.09 6.31 -16.83
N ALA A 297 -3.59 5.86 -15.68
CA ALA A 297 -4.16 4.73 -14.94
C ALA A 297 -5.59 5.05 -14.47
N ARG A 298 -6.39 4.00 -14.17
CA ARG A 298 -7.79 4.15 -13.72
C ARG A 298 -7.92 5.22 -12.63
N VAL A 299 -7.08 5.11 -11.59
CA VAL A 299 -6.86 6.14 -10.58
C VAL A 299 -5.53 6.84 -10.91
N PRO A 300 -5.53 8.14 -11.23
CA PRO A 300 -4.30 8.91 -11.39
C PRO A 300 -3.49 8.96 -10.10
N ILE A 301 -2.18 8.72 -10.19
CA ILE A 301 -1.28 8.65 -9.02
C ILE A 301 0.00 9.45 -9.29
N ILE A 302 0.49 10.17 -8.28
CA ILE A 302 1.86 10.71 -8.23
C ILE A 302 2.66 9.81 -7.29
N LYS A 303 3.72 9.19 -7.80
CA LYS A 303 4.67 8.40 -7.00
C LYS A 303 5.89 9.24 -6.69
N TYR A 304 6.43 9.19 -5.48
CA TYR A 304 7.69 9.85 -5.14
C TYR A 304 8.38 9.16 -3.96
N HIS A 305 9.67 9.44 -3.79
CA HIS A 305 10.43 9.03 -2.62
C HIS A 305 10.57 10.22 -1.66
N HIS A 306 10.39 10.00 -0.36
CA HIS A 306 10.60 10.99 0.67
C HIS A 306 11.91 10.70 1.44
N GLU A 307 12.99 11.40 1.10
CA GLU A 307 14.37 11.08 1.53
C GLU A 307 14.55 11.13 3.05
N HIS A 308 13.95 12.11 3.75
CA HIS A 308 14.13 12.24 5.20
C HIS A 308 13.40 11.18 6.01
N LEU A 309 12.44 10.48 5.40
CA LEU A 309 11.62 9.45 6.05
C LEU A 309 11.87 8.05 5.49
N ASP A 310 12.62 7.95 4.38
CA ASP A 310 12.85 6.72 3.62
C ASP A 310 11.53 6.00 3.24
N LEU A 311 10.60 6.76 2.63
CA LEU A 311 9.29 6.26 2.24
C LEU A 311 9.05 6.41 0.74
N GLU A 312 8.60 5.33 0.09
CA GLU A 312 7.90 5.41 -1.19
C GLU A 312 6.45 5.84 -0.94
N VAL A 313 6.02 6.89 -1.62
CA VAL A 313 4.72 7.53 -1.41
C VAL A 313 3.91 7.58 -2.70
N ASP A 314 2.66 7.12 -2.62
CA ASP A 314 1.68 7.10 -3.70
C ASP A 314 0.53 8.07 -3.36
N LEU A 315 0.51 9.24 -3.98
CA LEU A 315 -0.54 10.25 -3.79
C LEU A 315 -1.64 10.13 -4.85
N SER A 316 -2.90 10.14 -4.42
CA SER A 316 -4.10 10.14 -5.27
C SER A 316 -5.16 11.12 -4.75
N MET A 317 -6.12 11.54 -5.58
CA MET A 317 -7.20 12.47 -5.17
C MET A 317 -8.60 11.84 -5.08
N SER A 318 -8.84 10.72 -5.77
CA SER A 318 -10.20 10.20 -6.00
C SER A 318 -10.32 8.70 -5.70
N ASN A 319 -9.67 8.25 -4.62
CA ASN A 319 -9.66 6.85 -4.21
C ASN A 319 -10.40 6.59 -2.88
N LEU A 320 -11.61 7.15 -2.73
CA LEU A 320 -12.41 6.98 -1.51
C LEU A 320 -12.76 5.51 -1.25
N THR A 321 -12.96 4.71 -2.30
CA THR A 321 -13.13 3.26 -2.16
C THR A 321 -11.93 2.62 -1.45
N GLY A 322 -10.70 2.95 -1.86
CA GLY A 322 -9.48 2.47 -1.23
C GLY A 322 -9.33 2.94 0.22
N PHE A 323 -9.74 4.17 0.50
CA PHE A 323 -9.79 4.71 1.86
C PHE A 323 -10.74 3.90 2.76
N TYR A 324 -12.00 3.70 2.38
CA TYR A 324 -12.96 2.90 3.17
C TYR A 324 -12.62 1.41 3.22
N MET A 325 -11.96 0.87 2.19
CA MET A 325 -11.45 -0.51 2.22
C MET A 325 -10.40 -0.68 3.31
N SER A 326 -9.61 0.36 3.59
CA SER A 326 -8.58 0.35 4.63
C SER A 326 -9.20 0.29 6.03
N GLU A 327 -10.26 1.05 6.26
CA GLU A 327 -11.07 0.98 7.48
C GLU A 327 -11.68 -0.42 7.68
N LEU A 328 -12.28 -0.98 6.62
CA LEU A 328 -12.86 -2.32 6.69
C LEU A 328 -11.81 -3.39 7.05
N LEU A 329 -10.64 -3.35 6.42
CA LEU A 329 -9.54 -4.26 6.72
C LEU A 329 -8.99 -4.05 8.14
N TYR A 330 -8.89 -2.81 8.60
CA TYR A 330 -8.53 -2.51 9.99
C TYR A 330 -9.46 -3.22 10.96
N MET A 331 -10.78 -3.09 10.77
CA MET A 331 -11.76 -3.77 11.61
C MET A 331 -11.62 -5.29 11.58
N PHE A 332 -11.43 -5.90 10.41
CA PHE A 332 -11.19 -7.35 10.32
C PHE A 332 -9.94 -7.77 11.10
N GLY A 333 -8.86 -7.00 11.04
CA GLY A 333 -7.65 -7.26 11.82
C GLY A 333 -7.83 -7.12 13.33
N GLU A 334 -8.83 -6.37 13.80
CA GLU A 334 -9.17 -6.18 15.22
C GLU A 334 -10.21 -7.19 15.74
N MET A 335 -10.94 -7.88 14.84
CA MET A 335 -12.01 -8.79 15.25
C MET A 335 -11.50 -10.06 15.95
N ASP A 336 -10.32 -10.54 15.57
CA ASP A 336 -9.71 -11.73 16.14
C ASP A 336 -8.16 -11.62 16.07
N PRO A 337 -7.43 -11.91 17.16
CA PRO A 337 -5.98 -11.72 17.23
C PRO A 337 -5.20 -12.57 16.22
N ARG A 338 -5.78 -13.66 15.70
CA ARG A 338 -5.11 -14.57 14.75
C ARG A 338 -5.10 -14.03 13.32
N VAL A 339 -5.95 -13.05 13.00
CA VAL A 339 -6.15 -12.54 11.62
C VAL A 339 -4.88 -11.89 11.07
N ARG A 340 -4.25 -11.01 11.86
CA ARG A 340 -3.03 -10.30 11.44
C ARG A 340 -1.84 -11.25 11.32
N PRO A 341 -1.45 -12.04 12.34
CA PRO A 341 -0.30 -12.94 12.23
C PRO A 341 -0.43 -13.94 11.06
N LEU A 342 -1.62 -14.51 10.87
CA LEU A 342 -1.88 -15.41 9.74
C LEU A 342 -1.67 -14.70 8.38
N THR A 343 -2.22 -13.49 8.24
CA THR A 343 -2.08 -12.71 7.00
C THR A 343 -0.62 -12.35 6.71
N PHE A 344 0.15 -11.96 7.73
CA PHE A 344 1.58 -11.67 7.57
C PHE A 344 2.36 -12.90 7.14
N THR A 345 2.08 -14.04 7.75
CA THR A 345 2.72 -15.32 7.42
C THR A 345 2.46 -15.72 5.98
N ILE A 346 1.20 -15.65 5.52
CA ILE A 346 0.82 -16.01 4.15
C ILE A 346 1.44 -15.05 3.13
N ARG A 347 1.46 -13.74 3.41
CA ARG A 347 2.14 -12.78 2.52
C ARG A 347 3.64 -13.04 2.47
N ARG A 348 4.27 -13.37 3.60
CA ARG A 348 5.70 -13.68 3.66
C ARG A 348 6.05 -14.96 2.91
N TRP A 349 5.24 -15.99 3.08
CA TRP A 349 5.33 -17.22 2.31
C TRP A 349 5.22 -16.94 0.81
N ALA A 350 4.17 -16.22 0.38
CA ALA A 350 3.97 -15.90 -1.03
C ALA A 350 5.11 -15.07 -1.63
N GLN A 351 5.70 -14.15 -0.85
CA GLN A 351 6.89 -13.41 -1.24
C GLN A 351 8.08 -14.35 -1.44
N THR A 352 8.32 -15.27 -0.51
CA THR A 352 9.47 -16.19 -0.52
C THR A 352 9.38 -17.21 -1.65
N CYS A 353 8.17 -17.71 -1.96
CA CYS A 353 7.89 -18.53 -3.14
C CYS A 353 7.97 -17.76 -4.46
N GLY A 354 8.12 -16.44 -4.43
CA GLY A 354 8.18 -15.56 -5.60
C GLY A 354 6.85 -15.44 -6.35
N LEU A 355 5.72 -15.53 -5.63
CA LEU A 355 4.36 -15.34 -6.16
C LEU A 355 3.96 -13.86 -6.24
N THR A 356 4.57 -13.01 -5.41
CA THR A 356 4.35 -11.55 -5.40
C THR A 356 5.59 -10.83 -5.92
N ASN A 357 5.42 -9.61 -6.44
CA ASN A 357 6.52 -8.74 -6.86
C ASN A 357 6.27 -7.29 -6.42
N PRO A 358 7.29 -6.52 -6.02
CA PRO A 358 7.15 -5.07 -5.77
C PRO A 358 6.70 -4.28 -7.00
N SER A 359 7.11 -4.72 -8.19
CA SER A 359 6.71 -4.08 -9.45
C SER A 359 5.32 -4.56 -9.90
N PRO A 360 4.46 -3.64 -10.38
CA PRO A 360 3.16 -4.02 -10.94
C PRO A 360 3.34 -4.98 -12.12
N GLY A 361 2.46 -5.97 -12.22
CA GLY A 361 2.55 -6.99 -13.28
C GLY A 361 1.53 -8.10 -13.13
N ARG A 362 1.86 -9.26 -13.70
CA ARG A 362 0.97 -10.43 -13.80
C ARG A 362 0.80 -11.27 -12.53
N TRP A 363 1.52 -10.92 -11.47
CA TRP A 363 1.58 -11.63 -10.19
C TRP A 363 0.41 -11.28 -9.28
N ILE A 364 0.15 -12.12 -8.28
CA ILE A 364 -0.84 -11.80 -7.24
C ILE A 364 -0.34 -10.62 -6.39
N SER A 365 -1.24 -9.68 -6.10
CA SER A 365 -0.93 -8.54 -5.24
C SER A 365 -1.09 -8.90 -3.75
N ASN A 366 -0.44 -8.15 -2.86
CA ASN A 366 -0.63 -8.29 -1.41
C ASN A 366 -2.09 -8.05 -0.99
N PHE A 367 -2.79 -7.14 -1.67
CA PHE A 367 -4.21 -6.91 -1.43
C PHE A 367 -5.05 -8.13 -1.81
N SER A 368 -4.82 -8.73 -2.99
CA SER A 368 -5.49 -9.95 -3.41
C SER A 368 -5.23 -11.11 -2.44
N LEU A 369 -3.98 -11.32 -2.00
CA LEU A 369 -3.65 -12.31 -0.97
C LEU A 369 -4.41 -12.06 0.33
N THR A 370 -4.53 -10.81 0.76
CA THR A 370 -5.30 -10.45 1.95
C THR A 370 -6.77 -10.83 1.79
N CYS A 371 -7.36 -10.55 0.63
CA CYS A 371 -8.72 -10.97 0.34
C CYS A 371 -8.87 -12.50 0.37
N LEU A 372 -7.86 -13.26 -0.08
CA LEU A 372 -7.86 -14.72 0.05
C LEU A 372 -7.93 -15.13 1.54
N VAL A 373 -7.08 -14.54 2.40
CA VAL A 373 -7.08 -14.84 3.83
C VAL A 373 -8.43 -14.48 4.47
N MET A 374 -8.96 -13.29 4.21
CA MET A 374 -10.24 -12.87 4.76
C MET A 374 -11.38 -13.81 4.34
N PHE A 375 -11.37 -14.25 3.07
CA PHE A 375 -12.39 -15.15 2.56
C PHE A 375 -12.28 -16.54 3.21
N PHE A 376 -11.07 -17.10 3.28
CA PHE A 376 -10.81 -18.35 3.98
C PHE A 376 -11.37 -18.33 5.41
N LEU A 377 -11.10 -17.26 6.17
CA LEU A 377 -11.59 -17.10 7.54
C LEU A 377 -13.12 -16.98 7.65
N GLN A 378 -13.81 -16.61 6.56
CA GLN A 378 -15.28 -16.66 6.45
C GLN A 378 -15.81 -18.06 6.08
N GLN A 379 -14.99 -18.90 5.42
CA GLN A 379 -15.39 -20.24 4.94
C GLN A 379 -15.26 -21.35 6.00
N LEU A 380 -14.53 -21.09 7.09
CA LEU A 380 -14.37 -22.05 8.17
C LEU A 380 -15.74 -22.53 8.68
N ARG A 381 -15.82 -23.81 9.08
CA ARG A 381 -17.04 -24.41 9.66
C ARG A 381 -17.58 -23.57 10.83
N GLN A 382 -16.67 -23.01 11.62
CA GLN A 382 -16.95 -21.92 12.54
C GLN A 382 -16.19 -20.69 12.04
N PRO A 383 -16.87 -19.70 11.43
CA PRO A 383 -16.21 -18.53 10.88
C PRO A 383 -15.46 -17.73 11.94
N ILE A 384 -14.30 -17.20 11.56
CA ILE A 384 -13.54 -16.23 12.36
C ILE A 384 -13.96 -14.81 12.01
N LEU A 385 -14.30 -14.56 10.74
CA LEU A 385 -14.75 -13.27 10.26
C LEU A 385 -16.20 -13.31 9.76
N PRO A 386 -16.98 -12.25 9.96
CA PRO A 386 -18.29 -12.12 9.35
C PRO A 386 -18.18 -11.74 7.87
N THR A 387 -19.29 -11.86 7.15
CA THR A 387 -19.37 -11.36 5.77
C THR A 387 -19.51 -9.84 5.74
N ILE A 388 -19.00 -9.20 4.69
CA ILE A 388 -19.16 -7.75 4.53
C ILE A 388 -20.63 -7.40 4.29
N GLY A 389 -21.40 -8.29 3.65
CA GLY A 389 -22.84 -8.12 3.49
C GLY A 389 -23.58 -8.11 4.84
N ALA A 390 -23.10 -8.85 5.84
CA ALA A 390 -23.67 -8.80 7.19
C ALA A 390 -23.35 -7.47 7.88
N LEU A 391 -22.13 -6.96 7.73
CA LEU A 391 -21.76 -5.62 8.22
C LEU A 391 -22.58 -4.50 7.53
N ALA A 392 -22.82 -4.61 6.23
CA ALA A 392 -23.63 -3.66 5.48
C ALA A 392 -25.10 -3.66 5.94
N LYS A 393 -25.67 -4.84 6.24
CA LYS A 393 -27.04 -4.97 6.76
C LYS A 393 -27.21 -4.42 8.18
N ALA A 394 -26.16 -4.49 9.00
CA ALA A 394 -26.16 -3.98 10.37
C ALA A 394 -25.85 -2.47 10.46
N ALA A 395 -25.62 -1.80 9.33
CA ALA A 395 -25.27 -0.39 9.29
C ALA A 395 -26.48 0.51 9.62
N GLU A 396 -26.22 1.58 10.38
CA GLU A 396 -27.19 2.61 10.72
C GLU A 396 -27.01 3.87 9.85
N PRO A 397 -27.94 4.85 9.88
CA PRO A 397 -27.79 6.09 9.11
C PRO A 397 -26.45 6.82 9.32
N GLY A 398 -25.88 6.78 10.54
CA GLY A 398 -24.57 7.37 10.84
C GLY A 398 -23.37 6.61 10.26
N ASP A 399 -23.57 5.35 9.86
CA ASP A 399 -22.55 4.54 9.18
C ASP A 399 -22.49 4.84 7.67
N SER A 400 -23.43 5.63 7.15
CA SER A 400 -23.52 5.95 5.72
C SER A 400 -22.25 6.61 5.22
N ARG A 401 -21.63 6.00 4.21
CA ARG A 401 -20.50 6.55 3.46
C ARG A 401 -20.72 6.27 1.98
N VAL A 402 -20.80 7.34 1.18
CA VAL A 402 -21.00 7.25 -0.26
C VAL A 402 -19.95 8.11 -0.95
N THR A 403 -19.27 7.55 -1.94
CA THR A 403 -18.24 8.27 -2.71
C THR A 403 -18.85 9.32 -3.64
N GLU A 404 -18.02 10.22 -4.17
CA GLU A 404 -18.42 11.22 -5.17
C GLU A 404 -19.04 10.58 -6.42
N ASP A 405 -18.57 9.40 -6.82
CA ASP A 405 -19.09 8.61 -7.94
C ASP A 405 -20.36 7.80 -7.60
N GLY A 406 -20.90 7.96 -6.39
CA GLY A 406 -22.12 7.27 -5.95
C GLY A 406 -21.91 5.82 -5.52
N ILE A 407 -20.67 5.40 -5.26
CA ILE A 407 -20.38 4.05 -4.75
C ILE A 407 -20.73 4.02 -3.26
N ASN A 408 -21.55 3.04 -2.87
CA ASN A 408 -21.96 2.85 -1.49
C ASN A 408 -20.90 2.05 -0.71
N CYS A 409 -20.21 2.71 0.23
CA CYS A 409 -19.20 2.12 1.10
C CYS A 409 -19.72 1.97 2.55
N THR A 410 -21.03 1.81 2.73
CA THR A 410 -21.68 1.75 4.04
C THR A 410 -21.58 0.36 4.65
N PHE A 411 -21.02 0.28 5.85
CA PHE A 411 -20.96 -0.90 6.70
C PHE A 411 -20.93 -0.45 8.16
N THR A 412 -21.43 -1.28 9.09
CA THR A 412 -21.39 -0.91 10.50
C THR A 412 -19.97 -0.86 11.04
N ARG A 413 -19.66 0.19 11.79
CA ARG A 413 -18.41 0.32 12.56
C ARG A 413 -18.52 -0.25 13.97
N ASN A 414 -19.73 -0.60 14.39
CA ASN A 414 -19.98 -1.23 15.68
C ASN A 414 -20.22 -2.74 15.49
N VAL A 415 -19.16 -3.51 15.70
CA VAL A 415 -19.19 -4.98 15.57
C VAL A 415 -20.15 -5.64 16.57
N ASP A 416 -20.44 -5.01 17.70
CA ASP A 416 -21.38 -5.57 18.68
C ASP A 416 -22.83 -5.58 18.17
N ARG A 417 -23.19 -4.66 17.27
CA ARG A 417 -24.50 -4.66 16.61
C ARG A 417 -24.73 -5.90 15.75
N LEU A 418 -23.66 -6.51 15.25
CA LEU A 418 -23.75 -7.68 14.41
C LEU A 418 -24.17 -8.93 15.20
N GLY A 419 -24.00 -8.94 16.53
CA GLY A 419 -24.13 -10.14 17.36
C GLY A 419 -23.13 -11.26 17.00
N PHE A 420 -22.16 -10.97 16.13
CA PHE A 420 -21.16 -11.93 15.69
C PHE A 420 -20.07 -12.09 16.75
N ARG A 421 -19.74 -13.34 17.04
CA ARG A 421 -18.60 -13.76 17.86
C ARG A 421 -18.04 -15.02 17.22
N SER A 422 -16.74 -15.04 16.94
CA SER A 422 -16.11 -16.28 16.53
C SER A 422 -16.18 -17.29 17.67
N ARG A 423 -16.51 -18.54 17.34
CA ARG A 423 -16.44 -19.69 18.26
C ARG A 423 -15.28 -20.63 17.92
N ASN A 424 -14.52 -20.28 16.88
CA ASN A 424 -13.42 -21.08 16.37
C ASN A 424 -12.25 -21.04 17.34
N GLN A 425 -11.75 -22.22 17.70
CA GLN A 425 -10.63 -22.39 18.65
C GLN A 425 -9.36 -22.93 17.98
N SER A 426 -9.29 -22.94 16.64
CA SER A 426 -8.09 -23.41 15.95
C SER A 426 -6.89 -22.50 16.22
N SER A 427 -5.75 -23.11 16.49
CA SER A 427 -4.44 -22.47 16.57
C SER A 427 -4.05 -21.78 15.27
N LEU A 428 -3.06 -20.87 15.31
CA LEU A 428 -2.48 -20.28 14.10
C LEU A 428 -1.89 -21.34 13.16
N SER A 429 -1.29 -22.39 13.72
CA SER A 429 -0.71 -23.52 12.98
C SER A 429 -1.77 -24.30 12.21
N GLU A 430 -2.89 -24.64 12.87
CA GLU A 430 -4.02 -25.31 12.23
C GLU A 430 -4.67 -24.43 11.16
N LEU A 431 -4.83 -23.12 11.43
CA LEU A 431 -5.39 -22.18 10.45
C LEU A 431 -4.52 -22.03 9.22
N LEU A 432 -3.18 -22.08 9.39
CA LEU A 432 -2.24 -22.02 8.28
C LEU A 432 -2.35 -23.26 7.39
N LEU A 433 -2.40 -24.47 7.98
CA LEU A 433 -2.63 -25.71 7.24
C LEU A 433 -3.98 -25.68 6.52
N GLN A 434 -5.06 -25.35 7.24
CA GLN A 434 -6.42 -25.26 6.68
C GLN A 434 -6.52 -24.25 5.53
N PHE A 435 -5.77 -23.14 5.59
CA PHE A 435 -5.71 -22.17 4.48
C PHE A 435 -5.13 -22.81 3.22
N PHE A 436 -4.02 -23.55 3.35
CA PHE A 436 -3.38 -24.19 2.22
C PHE A 436 -4.23 -25.34 1.66
N GLU A 437 -4.80 -26.18 2.52
CA GLU A 437 -5.75 -27.22 2.11
C GLU A 437 -6.93 -26.62 1.34
N PHE A 438 -7.55 -25.56 1.88
CA PHE A 438 -8.70 -24.89 1.27
C PHE A 438 -8.39 -24.40 -0.15
N TYR A 439 -7.28 -23.68 -0.33
CA TYR A 439 -6.92 -23.14 -1.65
C TYR A 439 -6.27 -24.16 -2.60
N SER A 440 -5.79 -25.30 -2.08
CA SER A 440 -5.34 -26.40 -2.94
C SER A 440 -6.51 -27.06 -3.71
N GLN A 441 -7.71 -27.02 -3.11
CA GLN A 441 -8.94 -27.60 -3.65
C GLN A 441 -9.87 -26.55 -4.29
N PHE A 442 -9.59 -25.25 -4.10
CA PHE A 442 -10.45 -24.19 -4.61
C PHE A 442 -10.46 -24.12 -6.14
N ASP A 443 -11.65 -24.15 -6.72
CA ASP A 443 -11.86 -24.07 -8.18
C ASP A 443 -11.73 -22.63 -8.69
N PHE A 444 -10.49 -22.14 -8.84
CA PHE A 444 -10.21 -20.83 -9.44
C PHE A 444 -10.69 -20.72 -10.90
N HIS A 445 -10.92 -21.85 -11.58
CA HIS A 445 -11.35 -21.86 -12.97
C HIS A 445 -12.79 -21.38 -13.11
N ASN A 446 -13.71 -21.86 -12.27
CA ASN A 446 -15.15 -21.53 -12.35
C ASN A 446 -15.66 -20.64 -11.22
N ARG A 447 -14.95 -20.54 -10.09
CA ARG A 447 -15.43 -19.83 -8.90
C ARG A 447 -14.75 -18.49 -8.67
N ALA A 448 -15.56 -17.50 -8.33
CA ALA A 448 -15.16 -16.19 -7.87
C ALA A 448 -15.25 -16.11 -6.34
N ILE A 449 -14.36 -15.35 -5.73
CA ILE A 449 -14.30 -15.10 -4.30
C ILE A 449 -15.10 -13.83 -4.00
N SER A 450 -16.06 -13.90 -3.08
CA SER A 450 -16.86 -12.76 -2.63
C SER A 450 -16.84 -12.66 -1.11
N LEU A 451 -16.18 -11.62 -0.61
CA LEU A 451 -16.14 -11.28 0.82
C LEU A 451 -17.49 -10.71 1.31
N ASN A 452 -18.32 -10.19 0.39
CA ASN A 452 -19.65 -9.67 0.70
C ASN A 452 -20.63 -10.80 1.02
N GLU A 453 -20.61 -11.85 0.19
CA GLU A 453 -21.49 -13.01 0.35
C GLU A 453 -20.90 -14.05 1.31
N GLY A 454 -19.57 -14.07 1.48
CA GLY A 454 -18.88 -15.08 2.27
C GLY A 454 -19.08 -16.48 1.71
N LYS A 455 -19.14 -16.62 0.38
CA LYS A 455 -19.23 -17.91 -0.31
C LYS A 455 -18.69 -17.79 -1.75
N PRO A 456 -18.28 -18.89 -2.39
CA PRO A 456 -17.85 -18.88 -3.78
C PRO A 456 -19.03 -18.58 -4.71
N LEU A 457 -18.83 -17.68 -5.67
CA LEU A 457 -19.81 -17.35 -6.72
C LEU A 457 -19.37 -17.94 -8.06
N SER A 458 -20.26 -18.02 -9.04
CA SER A 458 -19.86 -18.33 -10.42
C SER A 458 -19.09 -17.14 -11.01
N LYS A 459 -18.01 -17.41 -11.76
CA LYS A 459 -17.22 -16.34 -12.37
C LYS A 459 -18.01 -15.55 -13.42
N PRO A 460 -18.00 -14.21 -13.36
CA PRO A 460 -18.60 -13.36 -14.39
C PRO A 460 -17.81 -13.35 -15.71
N ASP A 461 -16.52 -13.72 -15.69
CA ASP A 461 -15.65 -13.70 -16.86
C ASP A 461 -14.55 -14.79 -16.81
N HIS A 462 -13.73 -14.86 -17.86
CA HIS A 462 -12.65 -15.85 -18.01
C HIS A 462 -11.31 -15.45 -17.37
N SER A 463 -11.28 -14.46 -16.46
CA SER A 463 -10.02 -14.08 -15.76
C SER A 463 -9.43 -15.28 -15.02
N ALA A 464 -8.11 -15.41 -14.92
CA ALA A 464 -7.48 -16.56 -14.24
C ALA A 464 -7.96 -16.72 -12.79
N MET A 465 -7.98 -15.61 -12.06
CA MET A 465 -8.51 -15.50 -10.71
C MET A 465 -9.54 -14.38 -10.66
N TYR A 466 -10.64 -14.58 -9.94
CA TYR A 466 -11.67 -13.56 -9.75
C TYR A 466 -11.95 -13.35 -8.27
N ILE A 467 -11.55 -12.19 -7.75
CA ILE A 467 -11.90 -11.73 -6.41
C ILE A 467 -12.75 -10.48 -6.57
N VAL A 468 -14.01 -10.55 -6.16
CA VAL A 468 -14.95 -9.42 -6.21
C VAL A 468 -14.40 -8.30 -5.34
N ASN A 469 -14.28 -7.09 -5.90
CA ASN A 469 -13.93 -5.91 -5.10
C ASN A 469 -15.04 -5.65 -4.09
N PRO A 470 -14.74 -5.65 -2.78
CA PRO A 470 -15.81 -5.64 -1.79
C PRO A 470 -16.70 -4.40 -1.76
N LEU A 471 -16.16 -3.26 -2.19
CA LEU A 471 -16.89 -1.98 -2.20
C LEU A 471 -17.33 -1.59 -3.61
N GLU A 472 -16.63 -2.07 -4.64
CA GLU A 472 -16.98 -1.86 -6.06
C GLU A 472 -17.21 -3.20 -6.78
N GLN A 473 -18.30 -3.90 -6.43
CA GLN A 473 -18.53 -5.31 -6.76
C GLN A 473 -18.57 -5.67 -8.26
N LEU A 474 -18.56 -4.67 -9.16
CA LEU A 474 -18.40 -4.88 -10.61
C LEU A 474 -16.95 -5.14 -11.04
N LEU A 475 -16.01 -5.04 -10.11
CA LEU A 475 -14.58 -5.15 -10.39
C LEU A 475 -13.97 -6.42 -9.82
N ASN A 476 -12.95 -6.88 -10.53
CA ASN A 476 -12.08 -7.96 -10.09
C ASN A 476 -10.75 -7.39 -9.57
N VAL A 477 -10.45 -7.55 -8.28
CA VAL A 477 -9.20 -7.03 -7.68
C VAL A 477 -7.97 -7.83 -8.11
N SER A 478 -8.16 -9.03 -8.65
CA SER A 478 -7.11 -9.90 -9.19
C SER A 478 -7.10 -9.92 -10.73
N LYS A 479 -7.65 -8.88 -11.39
CA LYS A 479 -7.74 -8.84 -12.87
C LYS A 479 -6.38 -8.90 -13.57
N ASN A 480 -5.32 -8.46 -12.90
CA ASN A 480 -3.95 -8.49 -13.40
C ASN A 480 -3.31 -9.88 -13.37
N VAL A 481 -3.85 -10.82 -12.58
CA VAL A 481 -3.24 -12.14 -12.37
C VAL A 481 -3.37 -12.98 -13.64
N SER A 482 -2.24 -13.45 -14.19
CA SER A 482 -2.25 -14.34 -15.35
C SER A 482 -2.61 -15.78 -14.97
N LEU A 483 -2.99 -16.58 -15.97
CA LEU A 483 -3.25 -18.01 -15.77
C LEU A 483 -2.04 -18.75 -15.21
N GLU A 484 -0.85 -18.41 -15.69
CA GLU A 484 0.42 -19.00 -15.25
C GLU A 484 0.68 -18.73 -13.77
N GLU A 485 0.48 -17.50 -13.30
CA GLU A 485 0.69 -17.14 -11.89
C GLU A 485 -0.42 -17.71 -10.98
N CYS A 486 -1.64 -17.86 -11.49
CA CYS A 486 -2.72 -18.54 -10.79
C CYS A 486 -2.44 -20.04 -10.60
N GLU A 487 -1.98 -20.73 -11.65
CA GLU A 487 -1.57 -22.15 -11.52
C GLU A 487 -0.35 -22.30 -10.62
N ARG A 488 0.61 -21.37 -10.69
CA ARG A 488 1.75 -21.35 -9.78
C ARG A 488 1.32 -21.21 -8.33
N LEU A 489 0.39 -20.30 -8.03
CA LEU A 489 -0.20 -20.19 -6.69
C LEU A 489 -0.80 -21.53 -6.24
N ARG A 490 -1.61 -22.19 -7.09
CA ARG A 490 -2.23 -23.48 -6.74
C ARG A 490 -1.21 -24.57 -6.45
N ILE A 491 -0.12 -24.64 -7.23
CA ILE A 491 0.97 -25.59 -7.00
C ILE A 491 1.67 -25.30 -5.66
N GLU A 492 2.05 -24.04 -5.41
CA GLU A 492 2.75 -23.68 -4.18
C GLU A 492 1.88 -23.87 -2.94
N VAL A 493 0.58 -23.55 -3.02
CA VAL A 493 -0.38 -23.81 -1.95
C VAL A 493 -0.42 -25.30 -1.59
N ARG A 494 -0.50 -26.19 -2.61
CA ARG A 494 -0.48 -27.64 -2.38
C ARG A 494 0.85 -28.11 -1.77
N ASN A 495 1.97 -27.56 -2.23
CA ASN A 495 3.29 -27.88 -1.68
C ASN A 495 3.37 -27.46 -0.21
N ALA A 496 2.85 -26.29 0.14
CA ALA A 496 2.84 -25.78 1.51
C ALA A 496 1.98 -26.63 2.44
N ALA A 497 0.79 -27.08 1.99
CA ALA A 497 -0.03 -28.04 2.74
C ALA A 497 0.75 -29.32 3.03
N TRP A 498 1.35 -29.93 1.98
CA TRP A 498 2.13 -31.16 2.11
C TRP A 498 3.32 -31.01 3.08
N VAL A 499 4.03 -29.88 3.03
CA VAL A 499 5.14 -29.60 3.95
C VAL A 499 4.64 -29.62 5.40
N LEU A 500 3.55 -28.92 5.70
CA LEU A 500 2.99 -28.86 7.06
C LEU A 500 2.43 -30.21 7.52
N GLU A 501 1.73 -30.95 6.67
CA GLU A 501 1.23 -32.30 6.97
C GLU A 501 2.38 -33.27 7.30
N SER A 502 3.46 -33.24 6.50
CA SER A 502 4.61 -34.12 6.69
C SER A 502 5.35 -33.87 8.01
N GLU A 503 5.34 -32.65 8.53
CA GLU A 503 5.92 -32.34 9.83
C GLU A 503 5.08 -32.89 10.98
N VAL A 504 3.75 -32.84 10.85
CA VAL A 504 2.83 -33.42 11.84
C VAL A 504 2.99 -34.94 11.90
N GLU A 505 3.19 -35.61 10.77
CA GLU A 505 3.44 -37.06 10.73
C GLU A 505 4.83 -37.43 11.30
N ASN A 506 5.87 -36.68 10.94
CA ASN A 506 7.26 -36.99 11.34
C ASN A 506 7.57 -36.64 12.80
N ALA A 507 6.80 -35.77 13.46
CA ALA A 507 6.93 -35.50 14.90
C ALA A 507 6.74 -36.76 15.78
N SER A 508 6.22 -37.86 15.22
CA SER A 508 6.07 -39.15 15.90
C SER A 508 7.31 -40.05 15.89
N VAL A 509 8.38 -39.69 15.16
CA VAL A 509 9.61 -40.50 15.05
C VAL A 509 10.75 -39.88 15.89
N PRO A 510 11.44 -40.64 16.77
CA PRO A 510 12.54 -40.11 17.57
C PRO A 510 13.69 -39.57 16.71
N GLU A 511 14.17 -38.37 17.04
CA GLU A 511 15.26 -37.66 16.36
C GLU A 511 16.52 -38.54 16.22
N GLY A 512 16.81 -38.96 14.98
CA GLY A 512 18.06 -39.60 14.59
C GLY A 512 19.04 -38.58 14.01
N ASP A 513 20.27 -38.57 14.56
CA ASP A 513 21.47 -37.84 14.18
C ASP A 513 21.42 -36.90 12.94
N GLY A 514 21.59 -35.60 13.19
CA GLY A 514 22.61 -34.81 12.51
C GLY A 514 22.23 -34.00 11.26
N GLN A 515 20.96 -33.95 10.85
CA GLN A 515 20.52 -33.00 9.83
C GLN A 515 19.69 -31.90 10.48
N GLU A 516 20.17 -30.64 10.43
CA GLU A 516 19.42 -29.43 10.79
C GLU A 516 18.16 -29.34 9.91
N LEU A 517 17.14 -30.14 10.22
CA LEU A 517 15.83 -30.08 9.61
C LEU A 517 15.19 -28.79 10.13
N SER A 518 15.28 -27.72 9.36
CA SER A 518 14.44 -26.55 9.57
C SER A 518 12.98 -27.01 9.72
N CYS A 519 12.28 -26.61 10.76
CA CYS A 519 10.89 -26.98 11.03
C CYS A 519 9.94 -25.78 10.84
N GLY A 520 8.68 -26.06 10.52
CA GLY A 520 7.61 -25.08 10.49
C GLY A 520 7.72 -24.07 9.35
N LEU A 521 7.55 -22.79 9.69
CA LEU A 521 7.66 -21.67 8.75
C LEU A 521 9.00 -21.65 8.00
N LEU A 522 10.09 -22.13 8.63
CA LEU A 522 11.39 -22.17 7.98
C LEU A 522 11.39 -23.12 6.77
N ASN A 523 10.64 -24.23 6.81
CA ASN A 523 10.46 -25.10 5.64
C ASN A 523 9.60 -24.44 4.58
N LEU A 524 8.54 -23.72 4.97
CA LEU A 524 7.72 -22.93 4.05
C LEU A 524 8.49 -21.78 3.39
N PHE A 525 9.53 -21.26 4.03
CA PHE A 525 10.37 -20.17 3.54
C PHE A 525 11.66 -20.65 2.84
N LYS A 526 11.83 -21.96 2.60
CA LYS A 526 12.91 -22.42 1.73
C LYS A 526 12.68 -21.88 0.33
N HIS A 527 13.67 -21.18 -0.23
CA HIS A 527 13.69 -20.92 -1.66
C HIS A 527 13.60 -22.26 -2.39
N PRO A 528 12.77 -22.41 -3.43
CA PRO A 528 12.68 -23.65 -4.19
C PRO A 528 13.96 -23.81 -5.01
N GLU A 529 15.06 -24.23 -4.37
CA GLU A 529 16.34 -24.36 -5.06
C GLU A 529 16.39 -25.66 -5.87
N LYS A 530 15.89 -26.82 -5.37
CA LYS A 530 16.10 -28.11 -6.07
C LYS A 530 15.05 -29.25 -5.95
N ALA A 531 13.89 -29.10 -5.29
CA ALA A 531 13.02 -30.28 -5.03
C ALA A 531 11.59 -30.25 -5.60
N VAL A 532 11.14 -29.15 -6.22
CA VAL A 532 9.75 -29.12 -6.74
C VAL A 532 9.75 -29.72 -8.14
N ILE A 533 9.07 -30.86 -8.30
CA ILE A 533 8.61 -31.38 -9.59
C ILE A 533 7.83 -30.25 -10.24
N ARG A 534 8.50 -29.45 -11.07
CA ARG A 534 7.82 -28.64 -12.07
C ARG A 534 7.33 -29.68 -13.06
N PRO A 535 6.00 -29.97 -13.17
CA PRO A 535 5.55 -30.55 -14.42
C PRO A 535 6.07 -29.61 -15.49
N ASN A 536 6.70 -30.14 -16.55
CA ASN A 536 7.19 -29.34 -17.67
C ASN A 536 6.01 -28.54 -18.27
N MET A 537 5.67 -27.42 -17.66
CA MET A 537 4.80 -26.41 -18.22
C MET A 537 5.70 -25.70 -19.21
N PHE A 538 5.41 -25.90 -20.49
CA PHE A 538 6.13 -25.36 -21.65
C PHE A 538 6.04 -23.82 -21.77
N PHE A 539 6.01 -23.09 -20.66
CA PHE A 539 6.05 -21.63 -20.64
C PHE A 539 7.44 -21.20 -20.16
N LYS A 540 8.43 -21.26 -21.06
CA LYS A 540 9.57 -20.35 -20.91
C LYS A 540 8.98 -18.93 -20.92
N PRO A 541 9.36 -18.03 -20.00
CA PRO A 541 8.96 -16.64 -20.08
C PRO A 541 9.53 -16.09 -21.39
N ARG A 542 8.71 -16.09 -22.45
CA ARG A 542 9.00 -15.32 -23.65
C ARG A 542 8.73 -13.88 -23.25
N MET A 543 9.74 -13.24 -22.68
CA MET A 543 9.90 -11.82 -22.86
C MET A 543 10.06 -11.63 -24.37
N VAL A 544 8.95 -11.35 -25.06
CA VAL A 544 8.99 -11.03 -26.48
C VAL A 544 9.59 -9.64 -26.56
N GLU A 545 10.78 -9.52 -27.15
CA GLU A 545 11.34 -8.21 -27.40
C GLU A 545 10.37 -7.45 -28.31
N VAL A 546 10.10 -6.17 -28.07
CA VAL A 546 9.15 -5.40 -28.90
C VAL A 546 9.57 -5.43 -30.38
N SER A 547 10.87 -5.56 -30.65
CA SER A 547 11.44 -5.79 -31.99
C SER A 547 10.84 -7.02 -32.69
N ASP A 548 10.67 -8.14 -31.97
CA ASP A 548 10.20 -9.42 -32.49
C ASP A 548 8.72 -9.37 -32.89
N LEU A 549 7.94 -8.44 -32.33
CA LEU A 549 6.54 -8.19 -32.76
C LEU A 549 6.47 -7.58 -34.18
N PHE A 550 7.55 -6.95 -34.65
CA PHE A 550 7.59 -6.23 -35.92
C PHE A 550 8.56 -6.79 -36.97
N GLU A 551 9.31 -7.84 -36.63
CA GLU A 551 10.07 -8.60 -37.63
C GLU A 551 9.10 -9.47 -38.44
N GLN A 552 8.79 -9.01 -39.66
CA GLN A 552 8.27 -9.91 -40.69
C GLN A 552 9.36 -10.94 -40.93
N LYS A 553 9.14 -12.18 -40.48
CA LYS A 553 9.99 -13.32 -40.85
C LYS A 553 10.08 -13.37 -42.37
N GLU A 554 11.18 -12.90 -42.93
CA GLU A 554 11.64 -13.34 -44.24
C GLU A 554 12.07 -14.80 -44.06
N ALA A 555 11.08 -15.69 -44.10
CA ALA A 555 11.32 -17.12 -44.15
C ALA A 555 12.02 -17.41 -45.48
N GLY A 556 13.32 -17.66 -45.37
CA GLY A 556 14.13 -18.24 -46.43
C GLY A 556 13.42 -19.43 -47.04
N ALA A 557 13.42 -19.43 -48.37
CA ALA A 557 12.81 -20.41 -49.24
C ALA A 557 13.22 -21.84 -48.91
N THR A 558 12.24 -22.69 -48.59
CA THR A 558 12.15 -24.06 -49.12
C THR A 558 10.73 -24.60 -48.93
N SER A 559 10.03 -24.73 -50.06
CA SER A 559 8.97 -25.70 -50.39
C SER A 559 7.69 -25.83 -49.53
N SER A 560 6.57 -25.78 -50.26
CA SER A 560 5.20 -26.26 -50.00
C SER A 560 4.25 -25.42 -49.13
N SER A 561 3.45 -24.63 -49.85
CA SER A 561 2.00 -24.38 -49.66
C SER A 561 1.51 -24.01 -48.25
N THR A 562 1.59 -22.73 -47.91
CA THR A 562 0.64 -22.09 -46.99
C THR A 562 0.10 -20.83 -47.67
N PRO A 563 -1.21 -20.52 -47.63
CA PRO A 563 -1.77 -19.44 -48.43
C PRO A 563 -1.22 -18.08 -47.99
N PRO A 564 -0.97 -17.15 -48.93
CA PRO A 564 -0.42 -15.85 -48.59
C PRO A 564 -1.41 -15.07 -47.71
N THR A 565 -0.93 -14.59 -46.56
CA THR A 565 -1.67 -13.64 -45.72
C THR A 565 -1.99 -12.40 -46.56
N PRO A 566 -3.26 -11.92 -46.59
CA PRO A 566 -3.65 -10.83 -47.48
C PRO A 566 -2.88 -9.55 -47.17
N ALA A 567 -2.40 -8.89 -48.23
CA ALA A 567 -1.75 -7.59 -48.13
C ALA A 567 -2.71 -6.59 -47.46
N ILE A 568 -2.24 -5.91 -46.41
CA ILE A 568 -3.01 -4.89 -45.69
C ILE A 568 -3.36 -3.76 -46.67
N THR A 569 -4.64 -3.64 -47.02
CA THR A 569 -5.18 -2.57 -47.85
C THR A 569 -5.42 -1.33 -47.01
N TYR A 570 -4.76 -0.21 -47.36
CA TYR A 570 -4.95 1.07 -46.68
C TYR A 570 -6.05 1.88 -47.37
N LYS A 571 -6.88 2.58 -46.58
CA LYS A 571 -7.98 3.42 -47.10
C LYS A 571 -7.52 4.54 -48.04
N SER A 572 -6.27 4.98 -47.94
CA SER A 572 -5.68 5.98 -48.84
C SER A 572 -4.14 5.87 -48.87
N ALA A 573 -3.53 6.47 -49.89
CA ALA A 573 -2.07 6.57 -50.00
C ALA A 573 -1.44 7.36 -48.83
N SER A 574 -2.15 8.37 -48.31
CA SER A 574 -1.74 9.16 -47.15
C SER A 574 -1.67 8.30 -45.88
N VAL A 575 -2.68 7.48 -45.61
CA VAL A 575 -2.69 6.56 -44.45
C VAL A 575 -1.52 5.56 -44.56
N ARG A 576 -1.24 5.05 -45.77
CA ARG A 576 -0.10 4.16 -46.01
C ARG A 576 1.24 4.83 -45.69
N GLN A 577 1.45 6.08 -46.14
CA GLN A 577 2.66 6.85 -45.83
C GLN A 577 2.77 7.17 -44.33
N GLN A 578 1.67 7.53 -43.66
CA GLN A 578 1.67 7.82 -42.23
C GLN A 578 2.06 6.58 -41.41
N VAL A 579 1.52 5.41 -41.74
CA VAL A 579 1.88 4.13 -41.07
C VAL A 579 3.35 3.77 -41.34
N GLN A 580 3.87 4.01 -42.55
CA GLN A 580 5.29 3.79 -42.86
C GLN A 580 6.20 4.75 -42.07
N SER A 581 5.82 6.02 -41.94
CA SER A 581 6.55 7.02 -41.14
C SER A 581 6.59 6.64 -39.65
N ILE A 582 5.45 6.24 -39.08
CA ILE A 582 5.37 5.76 -37.69
C ILE A 582 6.28 4.55 -37.46
N LYS A 583 6.26 3.57 -38.38
CA LYS A 583 7.14 2.39 -38.30
C LYS A 583 8.62 2.77 -38.37
N ALA A 584 8.99 3.74 -39.22
CA ALA A 584 10.37 4.21 -39.34
C ALA A 584 10.84 4.95 -38.06
N ALA A 585 9.99 5.84 -37.51
CA ALA A 585 10.27 6.55 -36.26
C ALA A 585 10.45 5.58 -35.08
N THR A 586 9.54 4.61 -34.93
CA THR A 586 9.60 3.59 -33.87
C THR A 586 10.89 2.76 -33.96
N ARG A 587 11.31 2.37 -35.17
CA ARG A 587 12.58 1.65 -35.39
C ARG A 587 13.80 2.50 -35.01
N SER A 588 13.74 3.81 -35.23
CA SER A 588 14.82 4.74 -34.86
C SER A 588 14.95 4.89 -33.35
N GLU A 589 13.82 5.07 -32.64
CA GLU A 589 13.80 5.14 -31.16
C GLU A 589 14.31 3.84 -30.52
N LEU A 590 13.88 2.67 -31.03
CA LEU A 590 14.37 1.36 -30.57
C LEU A 590 15.89 1.21 -30.77
N LYS A 591 16.46 1.74 -31.86
CA LYS A 591 17.92 1.75 -32.07
C LYS A 591 18.64 2.66 -31.09
N GLN A 592 18.08 3.82 -30.74
CA GLN A 592 18.67 4.72 -29.75
C GLN A 592 18.69 4.10 -28.35
N LEU A 593 17.64 3.37 -27.97
CA LEU A 593 17.57 2.64 -26.71
C LEU A 593 18.61 1.51 -26.59
N ARG A 594 19.02 0.91 -27.71
CA ARG A 594 20.08 -0.12 -27.72
C ARG A 594 21.49 0.45 -27.52
N GLY A 595 21.72 1.73 -27.83
CA GLY A 595 23.05 2.36 -27.75
C GLY A 595 23.49 2.74 -26.33
N SER A 596 22.56 2.84 -25.37
CA SER A 596 22.84 3.23 -23.98
C SER A 596 23.08 2.06 -23.02
N GLY A 597 22.94 0.82 -23.49
CA GLY A 597 23.10 -0.40 -22.68
C GLY A 597 24.42 -1.12 -22.93
N SER A 598 25.38 -0.91 -22.01
CA SER A 598 26.49 -1.82 -21.70
C SER A 598 27.51 -2.18 -22.81
N SER A 599 28.69 -1.56 -22.74
CA SER A 599 29.94 -2.19 -23.16
C SER A 599 31.06 -1.85 -22.16
N VAL A 600 31.08 -2.54 -21.02
CA VAL A 600 32.30 -2.63 -20.20
C VAL A 600 33.11 -3.82 -20.73
N PRO A 601 34.32 -3.60 -21.28
CA PRO A 601 35.06 -4.63 -22.00
C PRO A 601 35.77 -5.56 -21.02
N THR A 602 35.34 -6.82 -20.98
CA THR A 602 36.12 -7.91 -20.36
C THR A 602 37.19 -8.38 -21.35
N SER A 603 38.43 -7.91 -21.19
CA SER A 603 39.58 -8.48 -21.89
C SER A 603 39.94 -9.84 -21.28
N SER A 604 39.69 -10.90 -22.06
CA SER A 604 40.14 -12.27 -21.76
C SER A 604 41.62 -12.47 -22.16
N PRO A 605 42.38 -13.31 -21.44
CA PRO A 605 43.75 -13.63 -21.78
C PRO A 605 43.80 -14.87 -22.69
N ASN A 606 44.51 -14.80 -23.81
CA ASN A 606 45.08 -15.98 -24.45
C ASN A 606 46.20 -15.64 -25.44
N ASN A 607 47.40 -16.09 -25.07
CA ASN A 607 48.39 -16.75 -25.93
C ASN A 607 48.54 -16.28 -27.39
N ARG A 608 49.73 -15.74 -27.71
CA ARG A 608 50.64 -16.38 -28.69
C ARG A 608 52.04 -15.75 -28.72
N ARG A 609 53.02 -16.62 -28.50
CA ARG A 609 54.43 -16.53 -28.92
C ARG A 609 54.59 -16.11 -30.39
N ARG A 610 55.63 -15.32 -30.68
CA ARG A 610 56.59 -15.39 -31.81
C ARG A 610 57.58 -14.23 -31.63
N SER A 611 58.79 -14.47 -31.11
CA SER A 611 60.03 -14.89 -31.80
C SER A 611 60.74 -13.74 -32.54
N ARG A 612 61.99 -13.52 -32.09
CA ARG A 612 63.05 -12.60 -32.54
C ARG A 612 62.94 -11.17 -32.04
#